data_AF-A0A8S2S470-F1
#
_entry.id   AF-A0A8S2S470-F1
#
_cell.length_a   1.000
_cell.length_b   1.000
_cell.length_c   1.000
_cell.angle_alpha   90.00
_cell.angle_beta   90.00
_cell.angle_gamma   90.00
#
_symmetry.space_group_name_H-M   'P 1'
#
loop_
_entity.id
_entity.type
_entity.pdbx_description
1 polymer ?
#
loop_
_entity_poly.entity_id
_entity_poly.type
_entity_poly.pdbx_seq_one_letter_code
_entity_poly.pdbx_strand_id
1 'polypeptide(L)'
;RTIKGFCELIVREWVIRGHKFLERFGQVLIDGSGNPGQESPVFLLFLDCVHQLIVQNPFLFEFTDYLLLEFYRNACYCYQHTFVFNDVLERLQMINNYPK
;
A
#
# COMPACT_ATOMS: atom_id res chain seq x y z
N ARG A 1 -3.23 16.91 3.24
CA ARG A 1 -2.77 16.39 4.55
C ARG A 1 -3.96 16.02 5.45
N THR A 2 -5.10 15.68 4.85
CA THR A 2 -6.27 15.13 5.54
C THR A 2 -6.19 13.60 5.51
N ILE A 3 -6.92 12.92 6.41
CA ILE A 3 -7.00 11.45 6.41
C ILE A 3 -7.50 10.96 5.05
N LYS A 4 -8.66 11.48 4.61
CA LYS A 4 -9.26 11.12 3.31
C LYS A 4 -8.29 11.35 2.14
N GLY A 5 -7.68 12.53 2.08
CA GLY A 5 -6.78 12.89 0.98
C GLY A 5 -5.51 12.05 0.96
N PHE A 6 -5.01 11.60 2.12
CA PHE A 6 -3.88 10.69 2.19
C PHE A 6 -4.27 9.28 1.72
N CYS A 7 -5.43 8.76 2.14
CA CYS A 7 -5.96 7.50 1.62
C CYS A 7 -6.11 7.51 0.09
N GLU A 8 -6.69 8.59 -0.48
CA GLU A 8 -6.83 8.76 -1.92
C GLU A 8 -5.47 8.83 -2.63
N LEU A 9 -4.46 9.45 -2.02
CA LEU A 9 -3.10 9.49 -2.55
C LEU A 9 -2.48 8.09 -2.60
N ILE A 10 -2.61 7.29 -1.54
CA ILE A 10 -2.13 5.90 -1.54
C ILE A 10 -2.80 5.10 -2.65
N VAL A 11 -4.13 5.19 -2.75
CA VAL A 11 -4.88 4.48 -3.79
C VAL A 11 -4.45 4.93 -5.18
N ARG A 12 -4.36 6.22 -5.44
CA ARG A 12 -4.06 6.73 -6.78
C ARG A 12 -2.61 6.49 -7.20
N GLU A 13 -1.64 6.76 -6.32
CA GLU A 13 -0.23 6.80 -6.71
C GLU A 13 0.49 5.46 -6.51
N TRP A 14 0.01 4.60 -5.61
CA TRP A 14 0.64 3.32 -5.33
C TRP A 14 -0.19 2.15 -5.83
N VAL A 15 -1.48 2.16 -5.54
CA VAL A 15 -2.37 1.04 -5.92
C VAL A 15 -2.66 1.11 -7.42
N ILE A 16 -3.34 2.16 -7.90
CA ILE A 16 -3.78 2.29 -9.31
C ILE A 16 -2.59 2.30 -10.28
N ARG A 17 -1.46 2.91 -9.91
CA ARG A 17 -0.24 2.90 -10.74
C ARG A 17 0.55 1.59 -10.72
N GLY A 18 0.05 0.56 -10.05
CA GLY A 18 0.61 -0.79 -10.13
C GLY A 18 1.90 -0.99 -9.34
N HIS A 19 2.03 -0.36 -8.16
CA HIS A 19 3.12 -0.73 -7.26
C HIS A 19 2.99 -2.20 -6.87
N LYS A 20 4.06 -2.96 -7.12
CA LYS A 20 4.08 -4.41 -6.96
C LYS A 20 4.25 -4.83 -5.49
N PHE A 21 3.25 -4.57 -4.66
CA PHE A 21 3.31 -4.85 -3.21
C PHE A 21 3.74 -6.29 -2.91
N LEU A 22 3.18 -7.29 -3.59
CA LEU A 22 3.53 -8.70 -3.34
C LEU A 22 5.02 -9.00 -3.59
N GLU A 23 5.55 -8.60 -4.75
CA GLU A 23 6.96 -8.81 -5.11
C GLU A 23 7.91 -8.02 -4.18
N ARG A 24 7.55 -6.77 -3.85
CA ARG A 24 8.42 -5.86 -3.09
C ARG A 24 8.50 -6.21 -1.61
N PHE A 25 7.46 -6.83 -1.06
CA PHE A 25 7.42 -7.31 0.31
C PHE A 25 7.88 -8.77 0.46
N GLY A 26 8.35 -9.40 -0.62
CA GLY A 26 8.86 -10.77 -0.58
C GLY A 26 7.77 -11.81 -0.31
N GLN A 27 6.51 -11.47 -0.57
CA GLN A 27 5.42 -12.43 -0.47
C GLN A 27 5.53 -13.40 -1.65
N VAL A 28 5.97 -14.61 -1.35
CA VAL A 28 6.01 -15.71 -2.33
C VAL A 28 4.57 -16.11 -2.63
N LEU A 29 4.17 -16.01 -3.89
CA LEU A 29 2.91 -16.57 -4.35
C LEU A 29 2.91 -18.08 -4.07
N ILE A 30 1.76 -18.64 -3.67
CA ILE A 30 1.61 -20.05 -3.24
C ILE A 30 2.12 -21.04 -4.31
N ASP A 31 2.11 -20.62 -5.58
CA ASP A 31 2.59 -21.40 -6.73
C ASP A 31 4.11 -21.34 -6.96
N GLY A 32 4.87 -20.62 -6.12
CA GLY A 32 6.31 -20.47 -6.24
C GLY A 32 6.77 -19.56 -7.39
N SER A 33 5.84 -18.83 -8.03
CA SER A 33 6.13 -17.94 -9.18
C SER A 33 6.74 -16.59 -8.80
N GLY A 34 7.03 -16.36 -7.51
CA GLY A 34 7.71 -15.15 -7.06
C GLY A 34 9.10 -15.04 -7.69
N ASN A 35 9.53 -13.82 -8.02
CA ASN A 35 10.90 -13.53 -8.44
C ASN A 35 11.75 -13.18 -7.21
N PRO A 36 12.49 -14.13 -6.61
CA PRO A 36 13.34 -13.84 -5.46
C PRO A 36 14.37 -12.76 -5.80
N GLY A 37 14.65 -11.89 -4.84
CA GLY A 37 15.58 -10.76 -5.01
C GLY A 37 14.98 -9.49 -5.60
N GLN A 38 13.66 -9.46 -5.85
CA GLN A 38 12.93 -8.24 -6.22
C GLN A 38 12.40 -7.44 -5.01
N GLU A 39 12.68 -7.91 -3.80
CA GLU A 39 12.32 -7.25 -2.55
C GLU A 39 12.92 -5.84 -2.48
N SER A 40 12.10 -4.86 -2.09
CA SER A 40 12.60 -3.50 -1.90
C SER A 40 11.64 -2.69 -1.04
N PRO A 41 12.14 -1.96 -0.01
CA PRO A 41 11.31 -1.24 0.95
C PRO A 41 10.79 0.10 0.43
N VAL A 42 10.53 0.25 -0.87
CA VAL A 42 10.17 1.55 -1.50
C VAL A 42 8.96 2.20 -0.85
N PHE A 43 7.91 1.41 -0.57
CA PHE A 43 6.72 1.92 0.10
C PHE A 43 6.99 2.32 1.55
N LEU A 44 7.81 1.55 2.27
CA LEU A 44 8.22 1.87 3.63
C LEU A 44 9.04 3.16 3.68
N LEU A 45 9.98 3.36 2.74
CA LEU A 45 10.76 4.59 2.63
C LEU A 45 9.88 5.81 2.37
N PHE A 46 8.83 5.67 1.56
CA PHE A 46 7.84 6.72 1.38
C PHE A 46 7.11 7.05 2.68
N LEU A 47 6.64 6.02 3.42
CA LEU A 47 5.96 6.23 4.70
C LEU A 47 6.89 6.86 5.74
N ASP A 48 8.17 6.47 5.77
CA ASP A 48 9.18 7.09 6.63
C ASP A 48 9.36 8.58 6.29
N CYS A 49 9.45 8.93 5.01
CA CYS A 49 9.49 10.34 4.59
C CYS A 49 8.26 11.12 5.08
N VAL A 50 7.06 10.53 5.02
CA VAL A 50 5.83 11.16 5.53
C VAL A 50 5.90 11.30 7.05
N HIS A 51 6.42 10.30 7.77
CA HIS A 51 6.62 10.38 9.21
C HIS A 51 7.55 11.54 9.59
N GLN A 52 8.67 11.72 8.88
CA GLN A 52 9.57 12.86 9.09
C GLN A 52 8.85 14.20 8.92
N LEU A 53 7.94 14.32 7.93
CA LEU A 53 7.15 15.53 7.73
C LEU A 53 6.14 15.77 8.86
N ILE A 54 5.54 14.71 9.42
CA ILE A 54 4.62 14.80 10.57
C ILE A 54 5.39 15.29 11.80
N VAL A 55 6.56 14.71 12.10
CA VAL A 55 7.39 15.10 13.26
C VAL A 55 7.82 16.56 13.16
N GLN A 56 8.23 17.00 11.97
CA GLN A 56 8.64 18.40 11.75
C GLN A 56 7.46 19.38 11.78
N ASN A 57 6.23 18.92 11.50
CA ASN A 57 5.07 19.79 11.33
C ASN A 57 3.80 19.19 12.00
N PRO A 58 3.77 19.01 13.33
CA PRO A 58 2.75 18.23 14.02
C PRO A 58 1.31 18.76 13.85
N PHE A 59 1.14 20.06 13.59
CA PHE A 59 -0.18 20.69 13.43
C PHE A 59 -0.67 20.78 11.98
N LEU A 60 0.11 20.32 10.99
CA LEU A 60 -0.24 20.42 9.57
C LEU A 60 -0.91 19.16 9.01
N PHE A 61 -0.98 18.09 9.81
CA PHE A 61 -1.54 16.80 9.44
C PHE A 61 -2.73 16.46 10.34
N GLU A 62 -3.80 15.98 9.72
CA GLU A 62 -4.98 15.49 10.44
C GLU A 62 -4.75 14.12 11.08
N PHE A 63 -3.73 13.39 10.61
CA PHE A 63 -3.41 12.03 11.02
C PHE A 63 -2.05 11.96 11.71
N THR A 64 -1.86 10.89 12.48
CA THR A 64 -0.61 10.57 13.15
C THR A 64 0.14 9.46 12.41
N ASP A 65 1.33 9.14 12.92
CA ASP A 65 2.12 7.98 12.52
C ASP A 65 1.35 6.64 12.61
N TYR A 66 0.34 6.54 13.47
CA TYR A 66 -0.56 5.39 13.55
C TYR A 66 -1.19 5.04 12.19
N LEU A 67 -1.64 6.04 11.42
CA LEU A 67 -2.21 5.79 10.10
C LEU A 67 -1.17 5.22 9.13
N LEU A 68 0.08 5.66 9.23
CA LEU A 68 1.18 5.16 8.39
C LEU A 68 1.48 3.69 8.70
N LEU A 69 1.51 3.33 10.00
CA LEU A 69 1.69 1.95 10.45
C LEU A 69 0.55 1.04 9.96
N GLU A 70 -0.68 1.54 9.94
CA GLU A 70 -1.83 0.81 9.44
C GLU A 70 -1.70 0.53 7.94
N PHE A 71 -1.24 1.49 7.14
CA PHE A 71 -0.94 1.26 5.72
C PHE A 71 0.18 0.23 5.52
N TYR A 72 1.25 0.33 6.29
CA TYR A 72 2.35 -0.64 6.21
C TYR A 72 1.87 -2.05 6.56
N ARG A 73 1.13 -2.23 7.64
CA ARG A 73 0.54 -3.53 8.02
C ARG A 73 -0.38 -4.08 6.94
N ASN A 74 -1.27 -3.26 6.40
CA ASN A 74 -2.19 -3.69 5.35
C ASN A 74 -1.45 -4.08 4.05
N ALA A 75 -0.34 -3.41 3.72
CA ALA A 75 0.54 -3.79 2.61
C ALA A 75 1.30 -5.11 2.88
N CYS A 76 1.81 -5.31 4.10
CA CYS A 76 2.53 -6.53 4.50
C CYS A 76 1.66 -7.78 4.56
N TYR A 77 0.39 -7.65 4.97
CA TYR A 77 -0.47 -8.80 5.23
C TYR A 77 -1.62 -8.93 4.24
N CYS A 78 -1.70 -8.06 3.23
CA CYS A 78 -2.80 -8.07 2.25
C CYS A 78 -4.18 -8.06 2.92
N TYR A 79 -4.27 -7.51 4.14
CA TYR A 79 -5.36 -7.74 5.09
C TYR A 79 -6.66 -7.03 4.67
N GLN A 80 -6.53 -5.91 3.98
CA GLN A 80 -7.61 -5.31 3.21
C GLN A 80 -7.30 -5.52 1.73
N HIS A 81 -8.28 -6.04 0.99
CA HIS A 81 -8.22 -6.31 -0.46
C HIS A 81 -7.71 -5.14 -1.34
N THR A 82 -7.53 -3.94 -0.75
CA THR A 82 -6.89 -2.75 -1.31
C THR A 82 -5.46 -2.98 -1.86
N PHE A 83 -4.63 -3.82 -1.22
CA PHE A 83 -3.21 -3.99 -1.58
C PHE A 83 -2.87 -5.29 -2.32
N VAL A 84 -3.88 -6.10 -2.65
CA VAL A 84 -3.71 -7.53 -2.99
C VAL A 84 -3.43 -7.78 -4.47
N PHE A 85 -3.30 -6.74 -5.28
CA PHE A 85 -3.27 -6.89 -6.75
C PHE A 85 -2.20 -6.03 -7.40
N ASN A 86 -1.56 -6.58 -8.43
CA ASN A 86 -0.43 -5.95 -9.11
C ASN A 86 -0.87 -5.04 -10.27
N ASP A 87 -2.09 -5.23 -10.80
CA ASP A 87 -2.62 -4.40 -11.88
C ASP A 87 -4.11 -4.04 -11.69
N VAL A 88 -4.55 -2.98 -12.38
CA VAL A 88 -5.95 -2.51 -12.40
C VAL A 88 -6.90 -3.59 -12.94
N LEU A 89 -6.47 -4.40 -13.92
CA LEU A 89 -7.31 -5.46 -14.50
C LEU A 89 -7.67 -6.54 -13.46
N GLU A 90 -6.71 -6.97 -12.65
CA GLU A 90 -6.94 -7.94 -11.56
C GLU A 90 -7.94 -7.40 -10.53
N ARG A 91 -7.90 -6.09 -10.25
CA ARG A 91 -8.84 -5.44 -9.32
C ARG A 91 -10.26 -5.35 -9.88
N LEU A 92 -10.41 -5.06 -11.16
CA LEU A 92 -11.73 -4.96 -11.80
C LEU A 92 -12.41 -6.33 -11.91
N GLN A 93 -11.64 -7.40 -12.15
CA GLN A 93 -12.16 -8.76 -12.19
C GLN A 93 -12.72 -9.20 -10.83
N MET A 94 -12.08 -8.81 -9.73
CA MET A 94 -12.58 -9.09 -8.38
C MET A 94 -13.88 -8.36 -8.06
N ILE A 95 -14.01 -7.07 -8.36
CA ILE A 95 -15.26 -6.30 -8.12
C ILE A 95 -16.44 -6.93 -8.86
N ASN A 96 -16.23 -7.42 -10.08
CA ASN A 96 -17.28 -8.09 -10.85
C ASN A 96 -17.64 -9.49 -10.33
N ASN A 97 -16.74 -10.14 -9.57
CA ASN A 97 -16.91 -11.50 -9.06
C ASN A 97 -17.39 -11.55 -7.59
N TYR A 98 -17.54 -10.40 -6.90
CA TYR A 98 -18.15 -10.40 -5.57
C TYR A 98 -19.65 -10.72 -5.69
N PRO A 99 -20.16 -11.77 -5.01
CA PRO A 99 -21.60 -11.97 -4.92
C PRO A 99 -22.21 -10.79 -4.15
N LYS A 100 -23.25 -10.19 -4.72
CA LYS A 100 -24.03 -9.13 -4.08
C LYS A 100 -24.65 -9.58 -2.77
#